data_AF-A0A225UTR7-F1
#
_entry.id   AF-A0A225UTR7-F1
#
_cell.length_a   1.000
_cell.length_b   1.000
_cell.length_c   1.000
_cell.angle_alpha   90.00
_cell.angle_beta   90.00
_cell.angle_gamma   90.00
#
_symmetry.space_group_name_H-M   'P 1'
#
loop_
_entity.id
_entity.type
_entity.pdbx_description
1 polymer ?
#
loop_
_entity_poly.entity_id
_entity_poly.type
_entity_poly.pdbx_seq_one_letter_code
_entity_poly.pdbx_strand_id
1 'polypeptide(L)'
;MAELVYGVCDCLHPAARDKAVCVRAGFSILDAMKARLKPPPDLPDSLHAYYDASDLNPMLNDVMLSPQGISIFDSQVKVQMCTPCRKSITDKQCKNIPMFAIANELYISQLPSKFNDSPSVENAMLNLAQPMHYISVVQGGKHSSLFFRADPAQMLPVDIATEGSVGVTLVGSMTPMQKAVACTRYDVRISRVNEQLTWYRYDNNRLYFDIAENSN
;
A
#
# COMPACT_ATOMS: atom_id res chain seq x y z
N MET A 1 -0.92 13.68 16.23
CA MET A 1 -0.75 12.35 16.85
C MET A 1 0.18 11.58 15.92
N ALA A 2 1.26 11.00 16.44
CA ALA A 2 2.21 10.28 15.58
C ALA A 2 1.63 8.94 15.14
N GLU A 3 1.90 8.55 13.90
CA GLU A 3 1.52 7.26 13.32
C GLU A 3 2.80 6.45 13.04
N LEU A 4 2.72 5.14 13.23
CA LEU A 4 3.84 4.22 13.09
C LEU A 4 3.42 3.01 12.26
N VAL A 5 4.33 2.54 11.42
CA VAL A 5 4.16 1.29 10.68
C VAL A 5 4.55 0.12 11.58
N TYR A 6 3.79 -0.97 11.53
CA TYR A 6 4.05 -2.15 12.34
C TYR A 6 4.66 -3.28 11.52
N GLY A 7 5.67 -3.95 12.08
CA GLY A 7 6.52 -4.88 11.37
C GLY A 7 5.80 -6.14 10.88
N VAL A 8 4.78 -6.61 11.61
CA VAL A 8 4.08 -7.85 11.22
C VAL A 8 3.08 -7.62 10.09
N CYS A 9 2.31 -6.53 10.14
CA CYS A 9 1.18 -6.30 9.24
C CYS A 9 1.41 -5.21 8.19
N ASP A 10 2.55 -4.51 8.25
CA ASP A 10 2.89 -3.36 7.40
C ASP A 10 1.80 -2.26 7.39
N CYS A 11 0.98 -2.22 8.44
CA CYS A 11 -0.13 -1.29 8.58
C CYS A 11 0.29 -0.07 9.41
N LEU A 12 -0.24 1.09 9.01
CA LEU A 12 -0.08 2.34 9.75
C LEU A 12 -1.05 2.36 10.95
N HIS A 13 -0.52 2.57 12.15
CA HIS A 13 -1.29 2.61 13.40
C HIS A 13 -0.98 3.87 14.22
N PRO A 14 -1.94 4.36 15.01
CA PRO A 14 -1.67 5.43 15.98
C PRO A 14 -0.68 4.95 17.06
N ALA A 15 0.38 5.73 17.32
CA ALA A 15 1.45 5.39 18.27
C ALA A 15 0.98 5.13 19.72
N ALA A 16 -0.24 5.53 20.09
CA ALA A 16 -0.79 5.28 21.43
C ALA A 16 -1.10 3.79 21.70
N ARG A 17 -1.10 2.91 20.69
CA ARG A 17 -1.46 1.48 20.81
C ARG A 17 -0.26 0.52 20.84
N ASP A 18 0.95 1.07 20.90
CA ASP A 18 2.19 0.33 20.66
C ASP A 18 2.50 -0.73 21.72
N LYS A 19 2.90 -1.90 21.24
CA LYS A 19 3.64 -2.90 22.03
C LYS A 19 4.85 -3.34 21.24
N ALA A 20 5.95 -2.60 21.39
CA ALA A 20 7.25 -3.01 20.87
C ALA A 20 7.71 -4.32 21.53
N VAL A 21 8.24 -5.24 20.72
CA VAL A 21 8.82 -6.50 21.20
C VAL A 21 10.32 -6.46 20.96
N CYS A 22 11.12 -6.60 22.02
CA CYS A 22 12.56 -6.76 21.90
C CYS A 22 12.91 -8.13 21.32
N VAL A 23 13.78 -8.14 20.32
CA VAL A 23 14.34 -9.37 19.74
C VAL A 23 15.55 -9.79 20.57
N ARG A 24 15.39 -10.88 21.33
CA ARG A 24 16.42 -11.42 22.23
C ARG A 24 16.29 -12.92 22.37
N ALA A 25 17.42 -13.60 22.63
CA ALA A 25 17.45 -15.05 22.85
C ALA A 25 16.61 -15.47 24.08
N GLY A 26 15.98 -16.65 24.00
CA GLY A 26 15.12 -17.20 25.06
C GLY A 26 13.74 -16.55 25.19
N PHE A 27 13.37 -15.64 24.28
CA PHE A 27 12.05 -15.01 24.28
C PHE A 27 11.06 -15.83 23.46
N SER A 28 10.07 -16.44 24.13
CA SER A 28 9.10 -17.38 23.52
C SER A 28 8.33 -16.83 22.33
N ILE A 29 8.20 -15.51 22.22
CA ILE A 29 7.55 -14.86 21.10
C ILE A 29 8.35 -14.97 19.80
N LEU A 30 9.68 -15.03 19.87
CA LEU A 30 10.52 -15.17 18.67
C LEU A 30 10.32 -16.54 18.03
N ASP A 31 10.25 -17.60 18.84
CA ASP A 31 9.97 -18.96 18.34
C ASP A 31 8.59 -19.01 17.67
N ALA A 32 7.60 -18.32 18.27
CA ALA A 32 6.27 -18.20 17.69
C ALA A 32 6.28 -17.40 16.37
N MET A 33 7.09 -16.35 16.27
CA MET A 33 7.29 -15.59 15.03
C MET A 33 7.90 -16.47 13.94
N LYS A 34 9.00 -17.18 14.23
CA LYS A 34 9.62 -18.13 13.29
C LYS A 34 8.69 -19.24 12.82
N ALA A 35 7.79 -19.69 13.70
CA ALA A 35 6.82 -20.72 13.35
C ALA A 35 5.72 -20.21 12.41
N ARG A 36 5.32 -18.93 12.53
CA ARG A 36 4.10 -18.38 11.91
C ARG A 36 4.33 -17.35 10.81
N LEU A 37 5.46 -16.67 10.81
CA LEU A 37 5.79 -15.57 9.89
C LEU A 37 6.82 -16.02 8.84
N LYS A 38 6.68 -17.26 8.35
CA LYS A 38 7.56 -17.82 7.34
C LYS A 38 7.30 -17.18 5.97
N PRO A 39 8.29 -17.19 5.05
CA PRO A 39 8.08 -16.78 3.67
C PRO A 39 6.95 -17.61 3.02
N PRO A 40 6.05 -16.98 2.26
CA PRO A 40 5.13 -17.71 1.41
C PRO A 40 5.89 -18.41 0.27
N PRO A 41 5.37 -19.54 -0.26
CA PRO A 41 6.12 -20.44 -1.15
C PRO A 41 6.54 -19.83 -2.50
N ASP A 42 5.87 -18.77 -2.95
CA ASP A 42 6.14 -18.08 -4.22
C ASP A 42 6.52 -16.60 -4.03
N LEU A 43 7.15 -16.25 -2.90
CA LEU A 43 7.61 -14.87 -2.67
C LEU A 43 8.77 -14.53 -3.62
N PRO A 44 8.68 -13.46 -4.45
CA PRO A 44 9.80 -13.03 -5.27
C PRO A 44 11.06 -12.73 -4.44
N ASP A 45 12.25 -13.08 -4.94
CA ASP A 45 13.52 -12.91 -4.22
C ASP A 45 13.77 -11.47 -3.76
N SER A 46 13.36 -10.49 -4.58
CA SER A 46 13.48 -9.06 -4.23
C SER A 46 12.61 -8.68 -3.03
N LEU A 47 11.43 -9.28 -2.90
CA LEU A 47 10.53 -9.09 -1.77
C LEU A 47 10.99 -9.87 -0.54
N HIS A 48 11.53 -11.07 -0.75
CA HIS A 48 12.16 -11.83 0.33
C HIS A 48 13.31 -11.02 0.95
N ALA A 49 14.21 -10.49 0.13
CA ALA A 49 15.31 -9.65 0.60
C ALA A 49 14.84 -8.37 1.28
N TYR A 50 13.72 -7.77 0.83
CA TYR A 50 13.16 -6.57 1.44
C TYR A 50 12.56 -6.82 2.84
N TYR A 51 11.93 -7.98 3.04
CA TYR A 51 11.26 -8.36 4.28
C TYR A 51 12.10 -9.23 5.23
N ASP A 52 13.28 -9.66 4.79
CA ASP A 52 14.26 -10.32 5.63
C ASP A 52 15.04 -9.28 6.45
N ALA A 53 14.90 -9.36 7.78
CA ALA A 53 15.57 -8.47 8.71
C ALA A 53 16.82 -9.12 9.35
N SER A 54 17.36 -10.18 8.74
CA SER A 54 18.57 -10.89 9.18
C SER A 54 19.79 -9.97 9.31
N ASP A 55 19.91 -8.97 8.44
CA ASP A 55 20.96 -7.93 8.49
C ASP A 55 20.89 -7.07 9.76
N LEU A 56 19.69 -6.84 10.30
CA LEU A 56 19.48 -6.07 11.53
C LEU A 56 19.70 -6.96 12.76
N ASN A 57 19.25 -8.21 12.69
CA ASN A 57 19.46 -9.21 13.72
C ASN A 57 19.37 -10.62 13.11
N PRO A 58 20.44 -11.45 13.18
CA PRO A 58 20.43 -12.80 12.60
C PRO A 58 19.31 -13.71 13.12
N MET A 59 18.75 -13.40 14.30
CA MET A 59 17.61 -14.12 14.85
C MET A 59 16.31 -13.94 14.05
N LEU A 60 16.23 -12.92 13.19
CA LEU A 60 15.09 -12.62 12.33
C LEU A 60 15.20 -13.24 10.92
N ASN A 61 16.23 -14.06 10.66
CA ASN A 61 16.35 -14.79 9.41
C ASN A 61 15.08 -15.60 9.10
N ASP A 62 14.56 -15.44 7.89
CA ASP A 62 13.31 -16.03 7.39
C ASP A 62 12.07 -15.68 8.23
N VAL A 63 12.09 -14.54 8.92
CA VAL A 63 10.93 -13.99 9.62
C VAL A 63 10.46 -12.76 8.86
N MET A 64 9.39 -12.92 8.09
CA MET A 64 8.89 -11.88 7.19
C MET A 64 8.32 -10.69 7.99
N LEU A 65 9.08 -9.59 8.02
CA LEU A 65 8.77 -8.39 8.79
C LEU A 65 9.03 -7.15 7.94
N SER A 66 8.09 -6.21 7.96
CA SER A 66 8.30 -4.88 7.38
C SER A 66 9.44 -4.16 8.09
N PRO A 67 10.49 -3.74 7.35
CA PRO A 67 11.63 -3.02 7.94
C PRO A 67 11.22 -1.68 8.55
N GLN A 68 10.14 -1.06 8.06
CA GLN A 68 9.61 0.20 8.58
C GLN A 68 9.05 0.06 10.00
N GLY A 69 8.64 -1.15 10.39
CA GLY A 69 8.18 -1.46 11.73
C GLY A 69 9.26 -1.95 12.68
N ILE A 70 10.53 -1.87 12.28
CA ILE A 70 11.67 -2.27 13.10
C ILE A 70 12.41 -1.02 13.55
N SER A 71 12.67 -0.91 14.85
CA SER A 71 13.48 0.17 15.41
C SER A 71 14.66 -0.38 16.19
N ILE A 72 15.80 0.32 16.11
CA ILE A 72 17.01 -0.01 16.85
C ILE A 72 17.18 1.04 17.93
N PHE A 73 17.25 0.60 19.18
CA PHE A 73 17.46 1.48 20.34
C PHE A 73 18.43 0.80 21.31
N ASP A 74 19.51 1.49 21.71
CA ASP A 74 20.57 0.96 22.57
C ASP A 74 21.11 -0.42 22.09
N SER A 75 21.38 -0.54 20.79
CA SER A 75 21.80 -1.80 20.15
C SER A 75 20.79 -2.96 20.28
N GLN A 76 19.56 -2.69 20.69
CA GLN A 76 18.47 -3.67 20.73
C GLN A 76 17.52 -3.45 19.56
N VAL A 77 17.27 -4.53 18.82
CA VAL A 77 16.26 -4.56 17.77
C VAL A 77 14.88 -4.75 18.39
N LYS A 78 13.96 -3.85 18.06
CA LYS A 78 12.56 -3.86 18.50
C LYS A 78 11.64 -3.92 17.30
N VAL A 79 10.66 -4.82 17.36
CA VAL A 79 9.62 -4.95 16.33
C VAL A 79 8.34 -4.34 16.87
N GLN A 80 7.80 -3.34 16.17
CA GLN A 80 6.51 -2.73 16.47
C GLN A 80 5.39 -3.66 16.01
N MET A 81 4.39 -3.87 16.87
CA MET A 81 3.34 -4.85 16.60
C MET A 81 2.01 -4.47 17.25
N CYS A 82 0.92 -4.66 16.51
CA CYS A 82 -0.43 -4.40 17.02
C CYS A 82 -0.88 -5.53 17.93
N THR A 83 -1.85 -5.22 18.79
CA THR A 83 -2.46 -6.22 19.68
C THR A 83 -3.05 -7.42 18.90
N PRO A 84 -3.75 -7.25 17.76
CA PRO A 84 -4.21 -8.38 16.94
C PRO A 84 -3.07 -9.29 16.44
N CYS A 85 -1.99 -8.72 15.88
CA CYS A 85 -0.84 -9.50 15.42
C CYS A 85 -0.19 -10.25 16.58
N ARG A 86 0.01 -9.57 17.72
CA ARG A 86 0.58 -10.21 18.92
C ARG A 86 -0.27 -11.37 19.41
N LYS A 87 -1.58 -11.19 19.46
CA LYS A 87 -2.51 -12.24 19.88
C LYS A 87 -2.45 -13.42 18.92
N SER A 88 -2.52 -13.18 17.62
CA SER A 88 -2.42 -14.23 16.60
C SER A 88 -1.11 -15.01 16.70
N ILE A 89 0.03 -14.34 16.95
CA ILE A 89 1.33 -15.02 17.07
C ILE A 89 1.44 -15.84 18.36
N THR A 90 1.04 -15.26 19.49
CA THR A 90 1.28 -15.86 20.83
C THR A 90 0.21 -16.86 21.26
N ASP A 91 -1.01 -16.74 20.77
CA ASP A 91 -2.12 -17.62 21.14
C ASP A 91 -2.02 -18.96 20.40
N LYS A 92 -1.69 -20.03 21.13
CA LYS A 92 -1.59 -21.40 20.60
C LYS A 92 -2.91 -21.92 20.02
N GLN A 93 -4.06 -21.38 20.45
CA GLN A 93 -5.37 -21.77 19.93
C GLN A 93 -5.71 -21.06 18.61
N CYS A 94 -5.06 -19.94 18.33
CA CYS A 94 -5.30 -19.17 17.12
C CYS A 94 -4.58 -19.86 15.95
N LYS A 95 -5.28 -20.66 15.14
CA LYS A 95 -4.66 -21.40 14.02
C LYS A 95 -4.24 -20.50 12.85
N ASN A 96 -4.77 -19.28 12.80
CA ASN A 96 -4.57 -18.39 11.67
C ASN A 96 -3.35 -17.50 11.88
N ILE A 97 -2.57 -17.34 10.81
CA ILE A 97 -1.52 -16.32 10.67
C ILE A 97 -2.18 -14.93 10.78
N PRO A 98 -1.48 -13.88 11.24
CA PRO A 98 -2.07 -12.55 11.29
C PRO A 98 -2.57 -12.15 9.89
N MET A 99 -3.81 -11.63 9.83
CA MET A 99 -4.53 -11.41 8.58
C MET A 99 -3.70 -10.64 7.55
N PHE A 100 -3.12 -9.51 7.95
CA PHE A 100 -2.35 -8.60 7.08
C PHE A 100 -0.85 -8.91 7.06
N ALA A 101 -0.42 -10.09 7.50
CA ALA A 101 1.00 -10.42 7.49
C ALA A 101 1.52 -10.69 6.07
N ILE A 102 2.79 -10.34 5.85
CA ILE A 102 3.57 -10.73 4.68
C ILE A 102 3.51 -12.25 4.47
N ALA A 103 3.61 -13.01 5.56
CA ALA A 103 3.48 -14.47 5.58
C ALA A 103 2.09 -15.00 5.17
N ASN A 104 1.08 -14.13 5.11
CA ASN A 104 -0.25 -14.42 4.60
C ASN A 104 -0.48 -13.83 3.20
N GLU A 105 0.61 -13.69 2.42
CA GLU A 105 0.62 -13.16 1.04
C GLU A 105 0.13 -11.70 0.91
N LEU A 106 0.04 -10.95 2.01
CA LEU A 106 -0.30 -9.53 2.01
C LEU A 106 0.94 -8.70 2.22
N TYR A 107 1.66 -8.47 1.12
CA TYR A 107 2.91 -7.74 1.09
C TYR A 107 2.86 -6.53 0.15
N ILE A 108 3.71 -5.55 0.44
CA ILE A 108 3.79 -4.27 -0.27
C ILE A 108 5.22 -4.11 -0.78
N SER A 109 5.40 -4.04 -2.09
CA SER A 109 6.70 -3.67 -2.67
C SER A 109 6.84 -2.15 -2.72
N GLN A 110 8.08 -1.68 -2.78
CA GLN A 110 8.34 -0.29 -3.13
C GLN A 110 8.28 -0.11 -4.63
N LEU A 111 7.63 0.98 -5.05
CA LEU A 111 7.62 1.38 -6.43
C LEU A 111 9.04 1.85 -6.83
N PRO A 112 9.56 1.49 -8.03
CA PRO A 112 10.82 1.99 -8.52
C PRO A 112 10.89 3.52 -8.44
N SER A 113 12.03 4.05 -8.03
CA SER A 113 12.22 5.50 -7.80
C SER A 113 11.86 6.37 -9.01
N LYS A 114 12.02 5.83 -10.23
CA LYS A 114 11.60 6.48 -11.48
C LYS A 114 10.12 6.85 -11.53
N PHE A 115 9.25 6.19 -10.76
CA PHE A 115 7.80 6.41 -10.73
C PHE A 115 7.34 7.17 -9.48
N ASN A 116 8.25 7.66 -8.63
CA ASN A 116 7.88 8.40 -7.42
C ASN A 116 7.15 9.72 -7.70
N ASP A 117 7.27 10.25 -8.92
CA ASP A 117 6.59 11.47 -9.38
C ASP A 117 5.24 11.19 -10.09
N SER A 118 4.78 9.93 -10.13
CA SER A 118 3.47 9.59 -10.69
C SER A 118 2.33 10.20 -9.83
N PRO A 119 1.48 11.10 -10.36
CA PRO A 119 0.32 11.59 -9.64
C PRO A 119 -0.62 10.45 -9.26
N SER A 120 -1.45 10.70 -8.25
CA SER A 120 -2.43 9.71 -7.75
C SER A 120 -3.37 9.20 -8.84
N VAL A 121 -3.62 10.00 -9.89
CA VAL A 121 -4.47 9.63 -11.02
C VAL A 121 -3.81 8.56 -11.89
N GLU A 122 -2.53 8.72 -12.22
CA GLU A 122 -1.75 7.71 -12.97
C GLU A 122 -1.69 6.40 -12.19
N ASN A 123 -1.43 6.46 -10.87
CA ASN A 123 -1.46 5.27 -10.03
C ASN A 123 -2.86 4.63 -9.94
N ALA A 124 -3.92 5.44 -9.89
CA ALA A 124 -5.29 4.94 -9.84
C ALA A 124 -5.69 4.22 -11.13
N MET A 125 -5.21 4.68 -12.29
CA MET A 125 -5.44 4.03 -13.59
C MET A 125 -4.85 2.61 -13.65
N LEU A 126 -3.80 2.34 -12.87
CA LEU A 126 -3.17 1.03 -12.82
C LEU A 126 -3.83 0.08 -11.82
N ASN A 127 -4.71 0.55 -10.94
CA ASN A 127 -5.34 -0.32 -9.93
C ASN A 127 -6.25 -1.37 -10.58
N LEU A 128 -6.02 -2.64 -10.23
CA LEU A 128 -6.90 -3.77 -10.58
C LEU A 128 -8.33 -3.65 -10.04
N ALA A 129 -8.50 -2.88 -8.97
CA ALA A 129 -9.80 -2.54 -8.41
C ALA A 129 -9.95 -1.02 -8.36
N GLN A 130 -10.93 -0.49 -9.07
CA GLN A 130 -11.22 0.94 -9.05
C GLN A 130 -12.52 1.21 -8.28
N PRO A 131 -12.55 2.25 -7.43
CA PRO A 131 -13.81 2.73 -6.90
C PRO A 131 -14.63 3.29 -8.07
N MET A 132 -15.93 2.98 -8.11
CA MET A 132 -16.84 3.53 -9.12
C MET A 132 -16.85 5.07 -9.14
N HIS A 133 -16.49 5.70 -8.01
CA HIS A 133 -16.44 7.14 -7.84
C HIS A 133 -15.25 7.54 -6.95
N TYR A 134 -14.57 8.62 -7.31
CA TYR A 134 -13.49 9.21 -6.51
C TYR A 134 -13.77 10.70 -6.27
N ILE A 135 -13.72 11.13 -5.00
CA ILE A 135 -13.93 12.51 -4.59
C ILE A 135 -12.65 13.03 -3.97
N SER A 136 -12.08 14.09 -4.55
CA SER A 136 -10.93 14.79 -4.00
C SER A 136 -11.26 16.24 -3.75
N VAL A 137 -10.92 16.73 -2.56
CA VAL A 137 -11.14 18.12 -2.16
C VAL A 137 -9.80 18.85 -2.26
N VAL A 138 -9.72 19.81 -3.18
CA VAL A 138 -8.58 20.73 -3.26
C VAL A 138 -8.90 21.92 -2.36
N GLN A 139 -8.21 22.03 -1.22
CA GLN A 139 -8.34 23.19 -0.33
C GLN A 139 -7.28 24.25 -0.65
N GLY A 140 -7.75 25.47 -0.88
CA GLY A 140 -6.94 26.68 -0.93
C GLY A 140 -7.84 27.92 -0.97
N GLY A 141 -7.74 28.81 0.02
CA GLY A 141 -8.59 30.01 0.14
C GLY A 141 -9.79 29.86 1.09
N LYS A 142 -10.66 30.87 1.12
CA LYS A 142 -11.69 31.11 2.17
C LYS A 142 -12.90 30.16 2.16
N HIS A 143 -12.95 29.15 1.28
CA HIS A 143 -14.07 28.22 1.18
C HIS A 143 -13.59 26.78 0.97
N SER A 144 -14.17 25.86 1.73
CA SER A 144 -13.90 24.43 1.74
C SER A 144 -15.02 23.63 1.06
N SER A 145 -14.63 22.53 0.41
CA SER A 145 -15.44 21.37 -0.04
C SER A 145 -16.21 21.50 -1.37
N LEU A 146 -16.03 20.50 -2.24
CA LEU A 146 -16.85 20.26 -3.42
C LEU A 146 -17.10 18.77 -3.63
N PHE A 147 -18.29 18.51 -4.16
CA PHE A 147 -19.05 17.28 -4.17
C PHE A 147 -19.05 16.71 -5.60
N PHE A 148 -18.79 15.41 -5.81
CA PHE A 148 -19.08 14.78 -7.10
C PHE A 148 -20.47 14.16 -7.06
N ARG A 149 -21.29 14.48 -8.06
CA ARG A 149 -22.58 13.85 -8.32
C ARG A 149 -22.45 13.13 -9.66
N ALA A 150 -22.55 11.80 -9.65
CA ALA A 150 -23.05 11.07 -10.81
C ALA A 150 -24.51 10.74 -10.49
N ASP A 151 -25.42 11.05 -11.41
CA ASP A 151 -26.84 10.86 -11.17
C ASP A 151 -27.20 9.37 -10.98
N PRO A 152 -28.30 9.06 -10.26
CA PRO A 152 -28.79 7.69 -10.12
C PRO A 152 -28.89 7.01 -11.50
N ALA A 153 -28.55 5.73 -11.58
CA ALA A 153 -28.44 4.93 -12.81
C ALA A 153 -29.72 4.86 -13.69
N GLN A 154 -30.78 5.59 -13.33
CA GLN A 154 -32.04 5.73 -14.05
C GLN A 154 -32.10 6.95 -15.00
N MET A 155 -31.06 7.81 -15.05
CA MET A 155 -31.10 9.07 -15.81
C MET A 155 -29.98 9.31 -16.83
N LEU A 156 -29.29 8.29 -17.33
CA LEU A 156 -28.33 8.48 -18.43
C LEU A 156 -28.51 7.41 -19.52
N PRO A 157 -28.69 7.79 -20.79
CA PRO A 157 -28.38 6.92 -21.90
C PRO A 157 -26.99 7.33 -22.44
N VAL A 158 -25.91 6.93 -21.77
CA VAL A 158 -24.61 6.84 -22.45
C VAL A 158 -23.87 5.64 -21.88
N ASP A 159 -23.45 4.77 -22.79
CA ASP A 159 -22.62 3.63 -22.51
C ASP A 159 -21.21 4.12 -22.12
N ILE A 160 -20.92 4.18 -20.82
CA ILE A 160 -19.59 4.51 -20.29
C ILE A 160 -18.61 3.35 -20.53
N ALA A 161 -19.09 2.19 -20.99
CA ALA A 161 -18.28 1.00 -21.21
C ALA A 161 -17.40 1.06 -22.47
N THR A 162 -17.60 2.00 -23.39
CA THR A 162 -16.92 2.01 -24.70
C THR A 162 -15.70 2.92 -24.78
N GLU A 163 -15.56 3.94 -23.94
CA GLU A 163 -14.39 4.83 -23.96
C GLU A 163 -13.97 5.19 -22.54
N GLY A 164 -12.88 4.57 -22.07
CA GLY A 164 -12.27 4.81 -20.75
C GLY A 164 -11.75 6.24 -20.61
N SER A 165 -12.68 7.19 -20.43
CA SER A 165 -12.39 8.61 -20.24
C SER A 165 -12.55 9.00 -18.77
N VAL A 166 -11.49 9.55 -18.18
CA VAL A 166 -11.54 10.15 -16.83
C VAL A 166 -11.99 11.60 -16.98
N GLY A 167 -13.27 11.86 -16.71
CA GLY A 167 -13.82 13.21 -16.68
C GLY A 167 -13.53 13.92 -15.36
N VAL A 168 -12.77 15.03 -15.38
CA VAL A 168 -12.51 15.85 -14.20
C VAL A 168 -13.34 17.14 -14.27
N THR A 169 -14.35 17.24 -13.40
CA THR A 169 -15.15 18.46 -13.26
C THR A 169 -14.66 19.29 -12.08
N LEU A 170 -14.09 20.47 -12.37
CA LEU A 170 -13.72 21.45 -11.34
C LEU A 170 -14.92 22.36 -11.05
N VAL A 171 -15.47 22.29 -9.84
CA VAL A 171 -16.57 23.15 -9.39
C VAL A 171 -16.00 24.30 -8.54
N GLY A 172 -16.73 25.40 -8.35
CA GLY A 172 -16.41 26.45 -7.37
C GLY A 172 -15.37 27.52 -7.78
N SER A 173 -15.23 28.53 -6.91
CA SER A 173 -14.36 29.69 -7.13
C SER A 173 -12.90 29.35 -6.88
N MET A 174 -12.15 29.11 -7.96
CA MET A 174 -10.69 28.88 -7.92
C MET A 174 -9.95 30.03 -8.60
N THR A 175 -8.82 30.44 -8.02
CA THR A 175 -7.87 31.34 -8.68
C THR A 175 -7.24 30.66 -9.91
N PRO A 176 -6.73 31.41 -10.90
CA PRO A 176 -6.03 30.84 -12.05
C PRO A 176 -4.87 29.92 -11.66
N MET A 177 -4.11 30.27 -10.62
CA MET A 177 -3.02 29.45 -10.09
C MET A 177 -3.53 28.11 -9.55
N GLN A 178 -4.65 28.11 -8.82
CA GLN A 178 -5.26 26.88 -8.29
C GLN A 178 -5.80 25.99 -9.41
N LYS A 179 -6.38 26.57 -10.47
CA LYS A 179 -6.81 25.82 -11.64
C LYS A 179 -5.62 25.17 -12.34
N ALA A 180 -4.52 25.90 -12.54
CA ALA A 180 -3.31 25.34 -13.14
C ALA A 180 -2.75 24.18 -12.30
N VAL A 181 -2.63 24.35 -10.98
CA VAL A 181 -2.17 23.28 -10.07
C VAL A 181 -3.10 22.08 -10.07
N ALA A 182 -4.42 22.30 -10.10
CA ALA A 182 -5.39 21.21 -10.19
C ALA A 182 -5.25 20.48 -11.53
N CYS A 183 -5.23 21.18 -12.66
CA CYS A 183 -5.06 20.57 -13.98
C CYS A 183 -3.76 19.76 -14.06
N THR A 184 -2.64 20.29 -13.58
CA THR A 184 -1.36 19.53 -13.53
C THR A 184 -1.45 18.27 -12.67
N ARG A 185 -2.22 18.28 -11.58
CA ARG A 185 -2.40 17.10 -10.71
C ARG A 185 -3.22 15.99 -11.39
N TYR A 186 -4.12 16.35 -12.29
CA TYR A 186 -4.96 15.41 -13.03
C TYR A 186 -4.47 15.18 -14.46
N ASP A 187 -3.33 15.76 -14.84
CA ASP A 187 -2.69 15.49 -16.12
C ASP A 187 -2.08 14.09 -16.10
N VAL A 188 -2.32 13.34 -17.17
CA VAL A 188 -1.97 11.92 -17.26
C VAL A 188 -0.97 11.73 -18.39
N ARG A 189 0.22 11.25 -18.04
CA ARG A 189 1.25 10.91 -19.02
C ARG A 189 1.06 9.45 -19.44
N ILE A 190 0.46 9.23 -20.60
CA ILE A 190 0.18 7.87 -21.11
C ILE A 190 1.45 7.00 -21.20
N SER A 191 2.57 7.58 -21.65
CA SER A 191 3.86 6.86 -21.68
C SER A 191 4.27 6.36 -20.31
N ARG A 192 4.06 7.17 -19.26
CA ARG A 192 4.38 6.82 -17.88
C ARG A 192 3.53 5.67 -17.36
N VAL A 193 2.22 5.72 -17.62
CA VAL A 193 1.27 4.68 -17.23
C VAL A 193 1.66 3.35 -17.90
N ASN A 194 1.98 3.38 -19.20
CA ASN A 194 2.40 2.19 -19.94
C ASN A 194 3.71 1.60 -19.39
N GLU A 195 4.73 2.43 -19.14
CA GLU A 195 5.99 1.97 -18.55
C GLU A 195 5.80 1.30 -17.18
N GLN A 196 4.92 1.85 -16.34
CA GLN A 196 4.63 1.29 -15.03
C GLN A 196 3.78 0.02 -15.14
N LEU A 197 2.84 -0.06 -16.10
CA LEU A 197 2.10 -1.27 -16.41
C LEU A 197 3.03 -2.40 -16.88
N THR A 198 3.94 -2.11 -17.82
CA THR A 198 4.96 -3.07 -18.28
C THR A 198 5.76 -3.61 -17.11
N TRP A 199 6.22 -2.73 -16.21
CA TRP A 199 6.95 -3.14 -15.01
C TRP A 199 6.11 -4.06 -14.10
N TYR A 200 4.83 -3.75 -13.87
CA TYR A 200 3.95 -4.64 -13.11
C TYR A 200 3.82 -6.01 -13.77
N ARG A 201 3.62 -6.07 -15.09
CA ARG A 201 3.39 -7.32 -15.84
C ARG A 201 4.60 -8.25 -15.84
N TYR A 202 5.79 -7.70 -16.08
CA TYR A 202 6.96 -8.52 -16.34
C TYR A 202 7.89 -8.66 -15.14
N ASP A 203 7.96 -7.63 -14.28
CA ASP A 203 9.02 -7.55 -13.28
C ASP A 203 8.54 -7.70 -11.84
N ASN A 204 7.23 -7.56 -11.53
CA ASN A 204 6.83 -7.40 -10.13
C ASN A 204 5.50 -8.01 -9.67
N ASN A 205 4.46 -8.07 -10.50
CA ASN A 205 3.11 -8.43 -10.04
C ASN A 205 2.38 -9.40 -10.98
N ARG A 206 2.34 -10.68 -10.58
CA ARG A 206 1.64 -11.75 -11.30
C ARG A 206 0.17 -11.45 -11.60
N LEU A 207 -0.49 -10.62 -10.78
CA LEU A 207 -1.90 -10.26 -10.99
C LEU A 207 -2.13 -9.41 -12.26
N TYR A 208 -1.07 -8.84 -12.82
CA TYR A 208 -1.12 -8.00 -14.01
C TYR A 208 -0.84 -8.79 -15.29
N PHE A 209 -0.42 -10.06 -15.20
CA PHE A 209 0.01 -10.86 -16.36
C PHE A 209 -1.03 -10.89 -17.49
N ASP A 210 -2.29 -11.14 -17.12
CA ASP A 210 -3.43 -11.29 -18.04
C ASP A 210 -4.11 -9.98 -18.43
N ILE A 211 -3.61 -8.82 -18.00
CA ILE A 211 -4.19 -7.53 -18.42
C ILE A 211 -3.85 -7.32 -19.90
N ALA A 212 -4.87 -7.38 -20.75
CA ALA A 212 -4.75 -7.05 -22.16
C ALA A 212 -4.50 -5.55 -22.33
N GLU A 213 -3.45 -5.19 -23.07
CA GLU A 213 -3.32 -3.85 -23.61
C GLU A 213 -4.38 -3.72 -24.71
N ASN A 214 -5.43 -2.94 -24.45
CA ASN A 214 -6.32 -2.54 -25.52
C ASN A 214 -5.50 -1.65 -26.47
N SER A 215 -5.06 -2.23 -27.59
CA SER A 215 -4.46 -1.52 -28.69
C SER A 215 -5.54 -0.66 -29.35
N ASN A 216 -5.68 0.58 -28.86
CA ASN A 216 -6.36 1.67 -29.55
C ASN A 216 -5.35 2.40 -30.44
#